data_AF-A0A533U943-F1
#
_entry.id   AF-A0A533U943-F1
#
_cell.length_a   1.000
_cell.length_b   1.000
_cell.length_c   1.000
_cell.angle_alpha   90.00
_cell.angle_beta   90.00
_cell.angle_gamma   90.00
#
_symmetry.space_group_name_H-M   'P 1'
#
loop_
_entity.id
_entity.type
_entity.pdbx_description
1 polymer ?
#
loop_
_entity_poly.entity_id
_entity_poly.type
_entity_poly.pdbx_seq_one_letter_code
_entity_poly.pdbx_strand_id
1 'polypeptide(L)'
;MNRVLNFSLPGIVLLLAFGSNLNNFVFGHTFSGDESASFLTKVEMMKIEYQLAQKQLSSNATVAKEHAEHLTEHITTNDTKEITERNPRLATELNDTLTDFIKTFESGSPSQSEVKDKVSNISDVLSEVLSARIDKEQLNNVTVKALVLNDLVSEGLEHYNSSLGMDSQDENNTSISNSTEKDKNETTNIVDEADYQSSQAAVLLAIDIYNVIKPNSNANSTDLADSLSSLKGKIDNKSPFDEIDKIVDEKITPLLNDIFKLGLVQEEGDHHGEGEVHGGEPSHDSSKNETHVTDAKG
;
A
#
# COMPACT_ATOMS: atom_id res chain seq x y z
N MET A 1 24.60 78.51 18.21
CA MET A 1 23.69 77.36 18.33
C MET A 1 23.87 76.47 17.11
N ASN A 2 23.98 75.17 17.37
CA ASN A 2 23.92 74.02 16.47
C ASN A 2 25.12 73.72 15.54
N ARG A 3 26.03 72.90 16.11
CA ARG A 3 26.66 71.73 15.45
C ARG A 3 25.54 70.92 14.75
N VAL A 4 25.74 70.24 13.62
CA VAL A 4 26.32 68.90 13.46
C VAL A 4 26.20 68.59 11.95
N LEU A 5 27.25 68.06 11.31
CA LEU A 5 27.14 66.95 10.35
C LEU A 5 28.54 66.60 9.85
N ASN A 6 29.16 65.63 10.49
CA ASN A 6 30.17 64.77 9.88
C ASN A 6 30.03 63.39 10.51
N PHE A 7 30.24 62.37 9.68
CA PHE A 7 30.23 60.92 9.95
C PHE A 7 28.89 60.20 9.86
N SER A 8 28.66 59.53 8.71
CA SER A 8 28.33 58.10 8.68
C SER A 8 28.36 57.60 7.23
N LEU A 9 29.56 57.30 6.73
CA LEU A 9 29.79 56.69 5.41
C LEU A 9 30.41 55.27 5.46
N PRO A 10 30.23 54.45 6.53
CA PRO A 10 30.47 53.00 6.42
C PRO A 10 29.20 52.13 6.61
N GLY A 11 28.00 52.71 6.71
CA GLY A 11 26.76 51.95 6.98
C GLY A 11 26.09 51.30 5.75
N ILE A 12 26.36 51.80 4.53
CA ILE A 12 25.62 51.38 3.32
C ILE A 12 26.23 50.15 2.64
N VAL A 13 27.51 49.86 2.86
CA VAL A 13 28.16 48.67 2.28
C VAL A 13 27.82 47.40 3.07
N LEU A 14 27.45 47.51 4.35
CA LEU A 14 27.03 46.37 5.17
C LEU A 14 25.58 45.91 4.89
N LEU A 15 24.76 46.76 4.27
CA LEU A 15 23.37 46.44 3.91
C LEU A 15 23.23 45.72 2.56
N LEU A 16 24.28 45.68 1.76
CA LEU A 16 24.32 44.94 0.48
C LEU A 16 24.86 43.51 0.62
N ALA A 17 25.41 43.14 1.79
CA ALA A 17 25.93 41.79 2.05
C ALA A 17 24.91 40.83 2.69
N PHE A 18 23.74 41.33 3.12
CA PHE A 18 22.65 40.49 3.67
C PHE A 18 21.56 40.13 2.64
N GLY A 19 21.68 40.59 1.39
CA GLY A 19 20.70 40.32 0.32
C GLY A 19 20.96 39.05 -0.51
N SER A 20 22.06 38.33 -0.26
CA SER A 20 22.47 37.17 -1.06
C SER A 20 22.51 35.87 -0.25
N ASN A 21 21.51 35.66 0.60
CA ASN A 21 21.03 34.33 0.98
C ASN A 21 19.51 34.30 0.77
N LEU A 22 19.09 34.58 -0.46
CA LEU A 22 17.87 33.97 -0.95
C LEU A 22 18.21 32.49 -1.06
N ASN A 23 17.93 31.74 0.01
CA ASN A 23 17.69 30.32 -0.11
C ASN A 23 16.66 30.19 -1.23
N ASN A 24 17.09 29.75 -2.40
CA ASN A 24 16.20 29.18 -3.38
C ASN A 24 15.68 27.88 -2.76
N PHE A 25 14.77 28.02 -1.81
CA PHE A 25 13.84 26.99 -1.47
C PHE A 25 12.95 26.83 -2.70
N VAL A 26 13.42 26.02 -3.64
CA VAL A 26 12.57 25.44 -4.67
C VAL A 26 11.70 24.41 -3.92
N PHE A 27 10.67 24.89 -3.22
CA PHE A 27 9.58 24.07 -2.76
C PHE A 27 8.55 24.03 -3.88
N GLY A 28 8.59 22.98 -4.67
CA GLY A 28 7.73 22.89 -5.84
C GLY A 28 7.86 21.59 -6.62
N HIS A 29 7.71 20.45 -5.94
CA HIS A 29 7.12 19.30 -6.61
C HIS A 29 5.68 19.20 -6.11
N THR A 30 4.74 19.84 -6.80
CA THR A 30 3.33 19.44 -6.69
C THR A 30 3.28 17.99 -7.16
N PHE A 31 2.90 17.08 -6.26
CA PHE A 31 2.83 15.65 -6.52
C PHE A 31 1.97 15.39 -7.75
N SER A 32 2.35 14.38 -8.54
CA SER A 32 1.42 13.84 -9.55
C SER A 32 0.19 13.25 -8.84
N GLY A 33 -0.88 12.99 -9.59
CA GLY A 33 -2.06 12.33 -9.03
C GLY A 33 -1.71 10.99 -8.39
N ASP A 34 -0.86 10.21 -9.05
CA ASP A 34 -0.44 8.87 -8.62
C ASP A 34 0.42 8.91 -7.36
N GLU A 35 1.35 9.85 -7.27
CA GLU A 35 2.22 9.99 -6.09
C GLU A 35 1.44 10.52 -4.87
N SER A 36 0.42 11.36 -5.11
CA SER A 36 -0.53 11.78 -4.08
C SER A 36 -1.40 10.61 -3.61
N ALA A 37 -1.87 9.77 -4.54
CA ALA A 37 -2.68 8.61 -4.21
C ALA A 37 -1.90 7.60 -3.38
N SER A 38 -0.71 7.19 -3.86
CA SER A 38 0.15 6.24 -3.14
C SER A 38 0.48 6.70 -1.72
N PHE A 39 0.82 7.98 -1.54
CA PHE A 39 1.08 8.50 -0.19
C PHE A 39 -0.18 8.54 0.67
N LEU A 40 -1.33 8.93 0.10
CA LEU A 40 -2.59 8.94 0.83
C LEU A 40 -2.99 7.53 1.25
N THR A 41 -2.83 6.52 0.39
CA THR A 41 -3.07 5.11 0.71
C THR A 41 -2.24 4.67 1.91
N LYS A 42 -0.92 4.91 1.92
CA LYS A 42 -0.05 4.60 3.07
C LYS A 42 -0.52 5.25 4.35
N VAL A 43 -0.97 6.50 4.28
CA VAL A 43 -1.52 7.20 5.44
C VAL A 43 -2.83 6.57 5.91
N GLU A 44 -3.72 6.18 5.00
CA GLU A 44 -4.96 5.48 5.36
C GLU A 44 -4.69 4.09 5.96
N MET A 45 -3.71 3.34 5.44
CA MET A 45 -3.28 2.07 6.02
C MET A 45 -2.71 2.26 7.44
N MET A 46 -1.85 3.24 7.68
CA MET A 46 -1.41 3.58 9.05
C MET A 46 -2.59 3.88 9.98
N LYS A 47 -3.64 4.54 9.48
CA LYS A 47 -4.85 4.81 10.26
C LYS A 47 -5.64 3.55 10.58
N ILE A 48 -5.77 2.65 9.61
CA ILE A 48 -6.38 1.34 9.81
C ILE A 48 -5.63 0.60 10.93
N GLU A 49 -4.30 0.49 10.83
CA GLU A 49 -3.50 -0.29 11.77
C GLU A 49 -3.57 0.25 13.21
N TYR A 50 -3.39 1.55 13.43
CA TYR A 50 -3.45 2.07 14.81
C TYR A 50 -4.86 1.95 15.42
N GLN A 51 -5.92 1.99 14.58
CA GLN A 51 -7.30 1.81 15.04
C GLN A 51 -7.58 0.36 15.38
N LEU A 52 -7.08 -0.59 14.57
CA LEU A 52 -7.20 -2.02 14.83
C LEU A 52 -6.41 -2.43 16.09
N ALA A 53 -5.19 -1.93 16.26
CA ALA A 53 -4.42 -2.11 17.48
C ALA A 53 -5.19 -1.65 18.73
N GLN A 54 -5.79 -0.45 18.68
CA GLN A 54 -6.62 0.05 19.78
C GLN A 54 -7.86 -0.81 20.04
N LYS A 55 -8.52 -1.27 18.98
CA LYS A 55 -9.74 -2.09 19.04
C LYS A 55 -9.44 -3.47 19.64
N GLN A 56 -8.31 -4.07 19.26
CA GLN A 56 -7.91 -5.41 19.69
C GLN A 56 -7.31 -5.46 21.09
N LEU A 57 -6.92 -4.31 21.65
CA LEU A 57 -6.24 -4.25 22.95
C LEU A 57 -6.96 -5.04 24.07
N SER A 58 -8.30 -5.02 24.08
CA SER A 58 -9.10 -5.70 25.11
C SER A 58 -9.50 -7.14 24.77
N SER A 59 -9.43 -7.52 23.49
CA SER A 59 -9.87 -8.83 22.98
C SER A 59 -8.71 -9.78 22.73
N ASN A 60 -7.64 -9.29 22.10
CA ASN A 60 -6.47 -10.07 21.73
C ASN A 60 -5.22 -9.18 21.71
N ALA A 61 -4.47 -9.21 22.81
CA ALA A 61 -3.27 -8.37 22.97
C ALA A 61 -2.15 -8.72 21.97
N THR A 62 -2.07 -9.95 21.49
CA THR A 62 -1.10 -10.36 20.47
C THR A 62 -1.43 -9.70 19.14
N VAL A 63 -2.67 -9.84 18.66
CA VAL A 63 -3.14 -9.20 17.42
C VAL A 63 -3.07 -7.67 17.54
N ALA A 64 -3.36 -7.11 18.72
CA ALA A 64 -3.21 -5.68 18.95
C ALA A 64 -1.76 -5.19 18.78
N LYS A 65 -0.79 -6.02 19.19
CA LYS A 65 0.64 -5.74 19.04
C LYS A 65 1.09 -5.91 17.58
N GLU A 66 0.62 -6.94 16.88
CA GLU A 66 0.90 -7.15 15.44
C GLU A 66 0.43 -5.95 14.60
N HIS A 67 -0.80 -5.49 14.80
CA HIS A 67 -1.26 -4.23 14.17
C HIS A 67 -0.38 -3.03 14.51
N ALA A 68 0.12 -2.92 15.75
CA ALA A 68 1.04 -1.85 16.10
C ALA A 68 2.36 -1.95 15.31
N GLU A 69 2.84 -3.17 15.04
CA GLU A 69 4.07 -3.45 14.29
C GLU A 69 3.92 -3.16 12.79
N HIS A 70 2.75 -3.43 12.20
CA HIS A 70 2.44 -3.12 10.79
C HIS A 70 2.54 -1.62 10.45
N LEU A 71 2.40 -0.70 11.41
CA LEU A 71 2.61 0.74 11.15
C LEU A 71 3.99 1.04 10.55
N THR A 72 4.99 0.19 10.82
CA THR A 72 6.35 0.38 10.31
C THR A 72 6.50 0.05 8.82
N GLU A 73 5.56 -0.68 8.25
CA GLU A 73 5.59 -1.15 6.86
C GLU A 73 5.16 -0.05 5.88
N HIS A 74 4.25 0.82 6.32
CA HIS A 74 3.65 1.84 5.46
C HIS A 74 4.48 3.14 5.35
N ILE A 75 5.54 3.32 6.14
CA ILE A 75 6.42 4.50 6.04
C ILE A 75 7.85 4.12 5.65
N THR A 76 8.23 4.49 4.42
CA THR A 76 9.59 4.19 3.93
C THR A 76 10.58 5.28 4.33
N THR A 77 11.88 4.97 4.18
CA THR A 77 12.94 5.97 4.29
C THR A 77 12.76 7.11 3.28
N ASN A 78 12.24 6.80 2.07
CA ASN A 78 11.96 7.82 1.06
C ASN A 78 10.79 8.72 1.47
N ASP A 79 9.71 8.15 2.02
CA ASP A 79 8.58 8.94 2.53
C ASP A 79 9.03 9.89 3.63
N THR A 80 9.84 9.41 4.59
CA THR A 80 10.44 10.23 5.64
C THR A 80 11.29 11.37 5.07
N LYS A 81 12.10 11.08 4.04
CA LYS A 81 12.93 12.09 3.37
C LYS A 81 12.06 13.18 2.73
N GLU A 82 11.03 12.79 1.99
CA GLU A 82 10.11 13.73 1.32
C GLU A 82 9.31 14.58 2.31
N ILE A 83 8.87 14.00 3.43
CA ILE A 83 8.24 14.76 4.53
C ILE A 83 9.25 15.72 5.14
N THR A 84 10.50 15.29 5.35
CA THR A 84 11.56 16.12 5.94
C THR A 84 11.89 17.32 5.07
N GLU A 85 11.95 17.12 3.75
CA GLU A 85 12.19 18.19 2.79
C GLU A 85 11.12 19.27 2.91
N ARG A 86 9.84 18.90 3.01
CA ARG A 86 8.75 19.87 3.15
C ARG A 86 8.61 20.47 4.54
N ASN A 87 8.73 19.64 5.58
CA ASN A 87 8.59 20.04 6.96
C ASN A 87 9.37 19.10 7.90
N PRO A 88 10.61 19.46 8.28
CA PRO A 88 11.46 18.59 9.10
C PRO A 88 10.88 18.34 10.49
N ARG A 89 10.11 19.29 11.05
CA ARG A 89 9.42 19.10 12.33
C ARG A 89 8.41 17.94 12.23
N LEU A 90 7.59 17.93 11.18
CA LEU A 90 6.57 16.90 11.00
C LEU A 90 7.18 15.52 10.76
N ALA A 91 8.30 15.43 10.04
CA ALA A 91 9.00 14.16 9.88
C ALA A 91 9.50 13.60 11.21
N THR A 92 10.08 14.45 12.06
CA THR A 92 10.51 14.04 13.41
C THR A 92 9.31 13.64 14.27
N GLU A 93 8.27 14.46 14.33
CA GLU A 93 7.09 14.18 15.16
C GLU A 93 6.35 12.91 14.72
N LEU A 94 6.26 12.64 13.41
CA LEU A 94 5.65 11.41 12.92
C LEU A 94 6.46 10.19 13.37
N ASN A 95 7.77 10.19 13.14
CA ASN A 95 8.64 9.09 13.55
C ASN A 95 8.62 8.86 15.06
N ASP A 96 8.68 9.93 15.84
CA ASP A 96 8.64 9.85 17.30
C ASP A 96 7.31 9.28 17.79
N THR A 97 6.18 9.75 17.23
CA THR A 97 4.84 9.30 17.65
C THR A 97 4.58 7.85 17.25
N LEU A 98 4.99 7.42 16.04
CA LEU A 98 4.90 6.02 15.62
C LEU A 98 5.77 5.12 16.51
N THR A 99 7.01 5.51 16.77
CA THR A 99 7.93 4.76 17.65
C THR A 99 7.39 4.62 19.06
N ASP A 100 6.84 5.70 19.62
CA ASP A 100 6.25 5.73 20.95
C ASP A 100 4.99 4.86 21.04
N PHE A 101 4.16 4.84 19.99
CA PHE A 101 3.02 3.94 19.89
C PHE A 101 3.44 2.47 19.90
N ILE A 102 4.41 2.08 19.08
CA ILE A 102 4.90 0.69 19.03
C ILE A 102 5.46 0.24 20.38
N LYS A 103 6.32 1.06 21.00
CA LYS A 103 6.91 0.80 22.33
C LYS A 103 5.85 0.63 23.43
N THR A 104 4.70 1.27 23.28
CA THR A 104 3.58 1.11 24.22
C THR A 104 3.14 -0.35 24.29
N PHE A 105 3.13 -1.08 23.16
CA PHE A 105 2.78 -2.50 23.10
C PHE A 105 3.93 -3.45 23.48
N GLU A 106 5.20 -3.03 23.37
CA GLU A 106 6.36 -3.80 23.86
C GLU A 106 6.39 -3.91 25.40
N SER A 107 5.79 -2.94 26.09
CA SER A 107 5.76 -2.88 27.56
C SER A 107 4.85 -3.93 28.22
N GLY A 108 4.07 -4.68 27.42
CA GLY A 108 3.40 -5.92 27.80
C GLY A 108 1.96 -5.78 28.30
N SER A 109 1.49 -4.59 28.67
CA SER A 109 0.08 -4.36 29.07
C SER A 109 -0.30 -2.88 29.06
N PRO A 110 -0.37 -2.21 27.89
CA PRO A 110 -0.76 -0.81 27.85
C PRO A 110 -2.24 -0.65 28.18
N SER A 111 -2.60 0.51 28.76
CA SER A 111 -3.99 0.79 29.14
C SER A 111 -4.80 1.32 27.94
N GLN A 112 -6.13 1.09 27.94
CA GLN A 112 -7.00 1.62 26.88
C GLN A 112 -6.92 3.15 26.75
N SER A 113 -6.76 3.87 27.86
CA SER A 113 -6.64 5.34 27.85
C SER A 113 -5.32 5.76 27.21
N GLU A 114 -4.22 5.12 27.59
CA GLU A 114 -2.89 5.39 27.03
C GLU A 114 -2.87 5.15 25.53
N VAL A 115 -3.33 4.00 25.07
CA VAL A 115 -3.40 3.68 23.62
C VAL A 115 -4.30 4.67 22.89
N LYS A 116 -5.43 5.06 23.48
CA LYS A 116 -6.33 6.07 22.88
C LYS A 116 -5.65 7.43 22.71
N ASP A 117 -4.89 7.86 23.71
CA ASP A 117 -4.17 9.13 23.64
C ASP A 117 -3.09 9.09 22.55
N LYS A 118 -2.35 7.97 22.43
CA LYS A 118 -1.38 7.78 21.34
C LYS A 118 -2.03 7.75 19.95
N VAL A 119 -3.17 7.06 19.80
CA VAL A 119 -3.96 7.05 18.57
C VAL A 119 -4.37 8.46 18.16
N SER A 120 -4.83 9.28 19.11
CA SER A 120 -5.17 10.68 18.84
C SER A 120 -3.96 11.47 18.35
N ASN A 121 -2.81 11.31 19.01
CA ASN A 121 -1.58 11.99 18.64
C ASN A 121 -1.11 11.60 17.22
N ILE A 122 -1.14 10.31 16.87
CA ILE A 122 -0.79 9.86 15.51
C ILE A 122 -1.75 10.48 14.49
N SER A 123 -3.06 10.44 14.76
CA SER A 123 -4.08 10.98 13.87
C SER A 123 -3.87 12.47 13.60
N ASP A 124 -3.53 13.25 14.63
CA ASP A 124 -3.27 14.69 14.51
C ASP A 124 -2.02 14.96 13.67
N VAL A 125 -0.91 14.27 13.96
CA VAL A 125 0.35 14.41 13.21
C VAL A 125 0.18 13.99 11.74
N LEU A 126 -0.49 12.87 11.46
CA LEU A 126 -0.76 12.42 10.09
C LEU A 126 -1.63 13.42 9.32
N SER A 127 -2.59 14.06 9.99
CA SER A 127 -3.42 15.09 9.36
C SER A 127 -2.61 16.33 8.96
N GLU A 128 -1.65 16.73 9.80
CA GLU A 128 -0.70 17.80 9.46
C GLU A 128 0.25 17.40 8.33
N VAL A 129 0.78 16.17 8.36
CA VAL A 129 1.65 15.62 7.32
C VAL A 129 0.93 15.59 5.97
N LEU A 130 -0.29 15.07 5.92
CA LEU A 130 -1.12 15.08 4.71
C LEU A 130 -1.30 16.49 4.17
N SER A 131 -1.64 17.44 5.03
CA SER A 131 -1.87 18.84 4.63
C SER A 131 -0.59 19.54 4.16
N ALA A 132 0.58 19.13 4.65
CA ALA A 132 1.87 19.65 4.21
C ALA A 132 2.35 19.04 2.88
N ARG A 133 1.98 17.78 2.62
CA ARG A 133 2.48 17.01 1.48
C ARG A 133 1.55 17.05 0.27
N ILE A 134 0.24 16.91 0.47
CA ILE A 134 -0.76 16.83 -0.59
C ILE A 134 -1.57 18.11 -0.62
N ASP A 135 -1.63 18.74 -1.79
CA ASP A 135 -2.47 19.92 -2.00
C ASP A 135 -3.95 19.58 -1.81
N LYS A 136 -4.72 20.51 -1.26
CA LYS A 136 -6.15 20.30 -0.95
C LYS A 136 -6.97 19.92 -2.19
N GLU A 137 -6.58 20.41 -3.36
CA GLU A 137 -7.18 20.10 -4.65
C GLU A 137 -6.99 18.61 -5.00
N GLN A 138 -5.81 18.04 -4.71
CA GLN A 138 -5.52 16.63 -4.95
C GLN A 138 -6.28 15.73 -3.97
N LEU A 139 -6.39 16.13 -2.69
CA LEU A 139 -7.20 15.39 -1.70
C LEU A 139 -8.69 15.29 -2.09
N ASN A 140 -9.19 16.22 -2.91
CA ASN A 140 -10.57 16.23 -3.40
C ASN A 140 -10.70 15.74 -4.85
N ASN A 141 -9.59 15.39 -5.50
CA ASN A 141 -9.59 14.96 -6.89
C ASN A 141 -10.17 13.54 -6.98
N VAL A 142 -11.17 13.37 -7.86
CA VAL A 142 -11.86 12.10 -8.07
C VAL A 142 -10.91 11.01 -8.59
N THR A 143 -10.00 11.36 -9.51
CA THR A 143 -9.01 10.43 -10.05
C THR A 143 -8.02 10.00 -8.97
N VAL A 144 -7.53 10.92 -8.13
CA VAL A 144 -6.66 10.58 -6.98
C VAL A 144 -7.38 9.62 -6.04
N LYS A 145 -8.63 9.90 -5.68
CA LYS A 145 -9.42 9.00 -4.83
C LYS A 145 -9.69 7.64 -5.47
N ALA A 146 -9.87 7.58 -6.79
CA ALA A 146 -10.03 6.31 -7.51
C ALA A 146 -8.73 5.49 -7.53
N LEU A 147 -7.57 6.16 -7.58
CA LEU A 147 -6.26 5.51 -7.42
C LEU A 147 -6.07 5.03 -5.97
N VAL A 148 -6.43 5.82 -4.97
CA VAL A 148 -6.40 5.37 -3.55
C VAL A 148 -7.30 4.15 -3.35
N LEU A 149 -8.49 4.14 -3.94
CA LEU A 149 -9.37 2.97 -3.92
C LEU A 149 -8.66 1.75 -4.52
N ASN A 150 -8.03 1.90 -5.69
CA ASN A 150 -7.28 0.82 -6.32
C ASN A 150 -6.16 0.30 -5.40
N ASP A 151 -5.33 1.20 -4.88
CA ASP A 151 -4.20 0.84 -4.04
C ASP A 151 -4.68 0.16 -2.73
N LEU A 152 -5.79 0.60 -2.13
CA LEU A 152 -6.39 -0.06 -0.97
C LEU A 152 -6.95 -1.45 -1.29
N VAL A 153 -7.43 -1.68 -2.51
CA VAL A 153 -7.81 -3.04 -2.96
C VAL A 153 -6.55 -3.90 -3.06
N SER A 154 -5.46 -3.39 -3.63
CA SER A 154 -4.18 -4.10 -3.71
C SER A 154 -3.61 -4.42 -2.32
N GLU A 155 -3.52 -3.44 -1.41
CA GLU A 155 -3.11 -3.65 -0.01
C GLU A 155 -4.02 -4.68 0.69
N GLY A 156 -5.32 -4.62 0.40
CA GLY A 156 -6.28 -5.61 0.89
C GLY A 156 -5.99 -7.04 0.42
N LEU A 157 -5.51 -7.21 -0.82
CA LEU A 157 -5.10 -8.49 -1.37
C LEU A 157 -3.78 -8.96 -0.76
N GLU A 158 -2.78 -8.08 -0.66
CA GLU A 158 -1.48 -8.38 -0.05
C GLU A 158 -1.66 -8.88 1.39
N HIS A 159 -2.37 -8.13 2.23
CA HIS A 159 -2.69 -8.58 3.59
C HIS A 159 -3.53 -9.86 3.60
N TYR A 160 -4.46 -10.05 2.66
CA TYR A 160 -5.20 -11.32 2.62
C TYR A 160 -4.27 -12.50 2.29
N ASN A 161 -3.34 -12.34 1.36
CA ASN A 161 -2.34 -13.34 1.01
C ASN A 161 -1.45 -13.69 2.21
N SER A 162 -0.94 -12.67 2.92
CA SER A 162 -0.19 -12.84 4.16
C SER A 162 -0.99 -13.58 5.22
N SER A 163 -2.29 -13.25 5.36
CA SER A 163 -3.19 -13.91 6.31
C SER A 163 -3.36 -15.42 6.09
N LEU A 164 -3.08 -15.89 4.88
CA LEU A 164 -3.09 -17.30 4.50
C LEU A 164 -1.71 -17.98 4.66
N GLY A 165 -0.69 -17.22 5.05
CA GLY A 165 0.69 -17.67 5.20
C GLY A 165 1.44 -17.82 3.87
N MET A 166 0.94 -17.20 2.81
CA MET A 166 1.48 -17.30 1.46
C MET A 166 2.66 -16.36 1.20
N ASP A 167 2.85 -15.34 2.04
CA ASP A 167 3.97 -14.38 1.98
C ASP A 167 5.31 -14.99 2.41
N SER A 168 5.26 -16.04 3.23
CA SER A 168 6.43 -16.81 3.64
C SER A 168 6.91 -17.77 2.55
N GLN A 169 7.45 -17.22 1.46
CA GLN A 169 8.45 -17.93 0.65
C GLN A 169 9.79 -18.00 1.41
N ASP A 170 9.79 -18.68 2.55
CA ASP A 170 10.92 -19.57 2.83
C ASP A 170 10.76 -20.74 1.85
N GLU A 171 11.61 -20.79 0.82
CA GLU A 171 11.70 -21.83 -0.22
C GLU A 171 11.96 -23.27 0.32
N ASN A 172 11.70 -23.52 1.61
CA ASN A 172 12.15 -24.72 2.29
C ASN A 172 11.17 -25.29 3.33
N ASN A 173 9.87 -25.17 3.08
CA ASN A 173 8.88 -26.20 3.42
C ASN A 173 7.49 -25.68 3.09
N THR A 174 6.89 -26.15 2.01
CA THR A 174 5.70 -26.99 2.11
C THR A 174 5.37 -27.52 0.72
N SER A 175 5.41 -28.85 0.58
CA SER A 175 4.56 -29.54 -0.37
C SER A 175 3.11 -29.27 0.02
N ILE A 176 2.54 -28.13 -0.42
CA ILE A 176 1.09 -28.01 -0.50
C ILE A 176 0.70 -28.77 -1.75
N SER A 177 0.05 -29.89 -1.51
CA SER A 177 -0.36 -30.85 -2.53
C SER A 177 -1.19 -30.14 -3.59
N ASN A 178 -0.88 -30.43 -4.85
CA ASN A 178 -1.81 -30.24 -5.96
C ASN A 178 -3.09 -31.07 -5.67
N SER A 179 -4.03 -30.49 -4.94
CA SER A 179 -5.39 -31.02 -4.82
C SER A 179 -6.13 -30.66 -6.10
N THR A 180 -6.01 -31.59 -7.04
CA THR A 180 -6.94 -31.85 -8.13
C THR A 180 -8.37 -31.40 -7.81
N GLU A 181 -8.97 -30.65 -8.74
CA GLU A 181 -10.39 -30.30 -8.83
C GLU A 181 -11.34 -31.24 -8.07
N LYS A 182 -11.93 -30.74 -6.98
CA LYS A 182 -13.31 -31.00 -6.50
C LYS A 182 -13.47 -30.52 -5.06
N ASP A 183 -14.02 -29.32 -4.87
CA ASP A 183 -15.30 -29.11 -4.17
C ASP A 183 -15.54 -27.61 -3.99
N LYS A 184 -16.67 -27.14 -4.51
CA LYS A 184 -17.11 -25.74 -4.47
C LYS A 184 -17.65 -25.38 -3.08
N ASN A 185 -16.82 -25.37 -2.02
CA ASN A 185 -17.06 -24.58 -0.80
C ASN A 185 -15.92 -24.69 0.24
N GLU A 186 -14.65 -24.73 -0.17
CA GLU A 186 -13.57 -24.77 0.82
C GLU A 186 -13.27 -23.36 1.34
N THR A 187 -13.59 -23.13 2.62
CA THR A 187 -13.12 -21.94 3.35
C THR A 187 -11.63 -22.13 3.69
N THR A 188 -10.81 -21.14 3.39
CA THR A 188 -9.39 -21.16 3.74
C THR A 188 -9.18 -20.96 5.24
N ASN A 189 -8.04 -21.45 5.73
CA ASN A 189 -7.64 -21.24 7.11
C ASN A 189 -6.81 -19.95 7.23
N ILE A 190 -7.26 -19.03 8.09
CA ILE A 190 -6.51 -17.82 8.44
C ILE A 190 -5.44 -18.20 9.46
N VAL A 191 -4.18 -17.91 9.15
CA VAL A 191 -3.03 -18.17 10.01
C VAL A 191 -2.50 -16.89 10.67
N ASP A 192 -2.73 -15.73 10.06
CA ASP A 192 -2.48 -14.42 10.64
C ASP A 192 -3.79 -13.61 10.71
N GLU A 193 -4.25 -13.36 11.93
CA GLU A 193 -5.51 -12.66 12.19
C GLU A 193 -5.37 -11.14 12.08
N ALA A 194 -4.18 -10.58 12.31
CA ALA A 194 -3.94 -9.15 12.13
C ALA A 194 -4.04 -8.79 10.66
N ASP A 195 -3.30 -9.50 9.80
CA ASP A 195 -3.36 -9.34 8.35
C ASP A 195 -4.77 -9.53 7.78
N TYR A 196 -5.50 -10.54 8.27
CA TYR A 196 -6.88 -10.74 7.86
C TYR A 196 -7.77 -9.52 8.19
N GLN A 197 -7.60 -8.91 9.38
CA GLN A 197 -8.36 -7.72 9.78
C GLN A 197 -7.94 -6.47 8.99
N SER A 198 -6.65 -6.32 8.69
CA SER A 198 -6.10 -5.25 7.85
C SER A 198 -6.68 -5.33 6.44
N SER A 199 -6.71 -6.52 5.85
CA SER A 199 -7.36 -6.78 4.55
C SER A 199 -8.84 -6.38 4.55
N GLN A 200 -9.60 -6.80 5.56
CA GLN A 200 -11.01 -6.45 5.68
C GLN A 200 -11.23 -4.94 5.80
N ALA A 201 -10.39 -4.25 6.56
CA ALA A 201 -10.49 -2.81 6.77
C ALA A 201 -10.11 -2.01 5.52
N ALA A 202 -9.07 -2.42 4.79
CA ALA A 202 -8.64 -1.80 3.55
C ALA A 202 -9.74 -1.86 2.47
N VAL A 203 -10.32 -3.04 2.25
CA VAL A 203 -11.41 -3.22 1.28
C VAL A 203 -12.68 -2.46 1.70
N LEU A 204 -12.99 -2.40 2.99
CA LEU A 204 -14.09 -1.59 3.47
C LEU A 204 -13.87 -0.10 3.19
N LEU A 205 -12.67 0.41 3.42
CA LEU A 205 -12.34 1.80 3.13
C LEU A 205 -12.37 2.08 1.62
N ALA A 206 -11.91 1.15 0.77
CA ALA A 206 -12.04 1.26 -0.68
C ALA A 206 -13.52 1.41 -1.11
N ILE A 207 -14.44 0.64 -0.51
CA ILE A 207 -15.89 0.76 -0.73
C ILE A 207 -16.39 2.14 -0.30
N ASP A 208 -15.97 2.62 0.87
CA ASP A 208 -16.39 3.94 1.38
C ASP A 208 -15.91 5.08 0.48
N ILE A 209 -14.65 5.01 0.01
CA ILE A 209 -14.12 5.96 -0.98
C ILE A 209 -14.93 5.90 -2.27
N TYR A 210 -15.23 4.69 -2.77
CA TYR A 210 -16.04 4.53 -3.96
C TYR A 210 -17.41 5.20 -3.81
N ASN A 211 -18.09 5.01 -2.68
CA ASN A 211 -19.38 5.64 -2.40
C ASN A 211 -19.33 7.17 -2.43
N VAL A 212 -18.17 7.77 -2.11
CA VAL A 212 -17.96 9.23 -2.19
C VAL A 212 -17.74 9.70 -3.63
N ILE A 213 -17.04 8.93 -4.46
CA ILE A 213 -16.64 9.33 -5.82
C ILE A 213 -17.50 8.73 -6.94
N LYS A 214 -18.46 7.88 -6.57
CA LYS A 214 -19.33 7.17 -7.50
C LYS A 214 -20.00 8.16 -8.46
N PRO A 215 -19.85 7.98 -9.79
CA PRO A 215 -20.53 8.83 -10.76
C PRO A 215 -22.04 8.57 -10.75
N ASN A 216 -22.80 9.49 -11.35
CA ASN A 216 -24.24 9.30 -11.53
C ASN A 216 -24.52 7.95 -12.23
N SER A 217 -25.47 7.19 -11.65
CA SER A 217 -25.66 5.76 -11.93
C SER A 217 -25.71 5.43 -13.43
N ASN A 218 -24.74 4.63 -13.87
CA ASN A 218 -24.72 3.85 -15.11
C ASN A 218 -24.38 2.38 -14.78
N ALA A 219 -24.47 1.48 -15.77
CA ALA A 219 -24.22 0.04 -15.57
C ALA A 219 -22.86 -0.22 -14.90
N ASN A 220 -21.78 0.29 -15.46
CA ASN A 220 -20.42 0.07 -14.94
C ASN A 220 -20.25 0.58 -13.50
N SER A 221 -20.87 1.71 -13.15
CA SER A 221 -20.83 2.23 -11.78
C SER A 221 -21.58 1.37 -10.76
N THR A 222 -22.61 0.66 -11.20
CA THR A 222 -23.32 -0.32 -10.36
C THR A 222 -22.49 -1.61 -10.28
N ASP A 223 -21.97 -2.08 -11.42
CA ASP A 223 -21.16 -3.29 -11.50
C ASP A 223 -19.87 -3.19 -10.66
N LEU A 224 -19.25 -1.99 -10.58
CA LEU A 224 -18.09 -1.77 -9.70
C LEU A 224 -18.49 -1.81 -8.22
N ALA A 225 -19.66 -1.25 -7.85
CA ALA A 225 -20.17 -1.33 -6.49
C ALA A 225 -20.41 -2.79 -6.07
N ASP A 226 -21.03 -3.56 -6.97
CA ASP A 226 -21.36 -4.96 -6.76
C ASP A 226 -20.07 -5.81 -6.70
N SER A 227 -19.07 -5.50 -7.53
CA SER A 227 -17.79 -6.19 -7.53
C SER A 227 -16.99 -5.94 -6.25
N LEU A 228 -16.90 -4.69 -5.78
CA LEU A 228 -16.28 -4.37 -4.49
C LEU A 228 -17.01 -5.04 -3.32
N SER A 229 -18.34 -5.05 -3.34
CA SER A 229 -19.15 -5.74 -2.33
C SER A 229 -18.92 -7.26 -2.36
N SER A 230 -18.77 -7.83 -3.54
CA SER A 230 -18.45 -9.25 -3.73
C SER A 230 -17.02 -9.56 -3.27
N LEU A 231 -16.04 -8.70 -3.52
CA LEU A 231 -14.67 -8.83 -3.02
C LEU A 231 -14.68 -8.91 -1.49
N LYS A 232 -15.31 -7.93 -0.84
CA LYS A 232 -15.48 -7.93 0.62
C LYS A 232 -16.15 -9.21 1.11
N GLY A 233 -17.23 -9.63 0.46
CA GLY A 233 -17.95 -10.86 0.83
C GLY A 233 -17.08 -12.10 0.68
N LYS A 234 -16.19 -12.16 -0.32
CA LYS A 234 -15.26 -13.28 -0.50
C LYS A 234 -14.20 -13.33 0.60
N ILE A 235 -13.60 -12.19 0.94
CA ILE A 235 -12.65 -12.05 2.05
C ILE A 235 -13.31 -12.45 3.37
N ASP A 236 -14.47 -11.88 3.69
CA ASP A 236 -15.21 -12.17 4.93
C ASP A 236 -15.58 -13.65 5.08
N ASN A 237 -15.84 -14.33 3.96
CA ASN A 237 -16.16 -15.75 3.92
C ASN A 237 -14.94 -16.65 3.76
N LYS A 238 -13.72 -16.09 3.82
CA LYS A 238 -12.45 -16.82 3.71
C LYS A 238 -12.38 -17.65 2.42
N SER A 239 -12.73 -17.01 1.30
CA SER A 239 -12.66 -17.68 -0.01
C SER A 239 -11.19 -17.94 -0.40
N PRO A 240 -10.91 -18.91 -1.28
CA PRO A 240 -9.57 -19.08 -1.86
C PRO A 240 -9.03 -17.80 -2.48
N PHE A 241 -7.72 -17.56 -2.34
CA PHE A 241 -7.06 -16.35 -2.85
C PHE A 241 -7.33 -16.15 -4.35
N ASP A 242 -7.20 -17.20 -5.17
CA ASP A 242 -7.48 -17.15 -6.62
C ASP A 242 -8.87 -16.62 -6.95
N GLU A 243 -9.89 -16.87 -6.12
CA GLU A 243 -11.24 -16.34 -6.36
C GLU A 243 -11.37 -14.85 -6.03
N ILE A 244 -10.54 -14.35 -5.10
CA ILE A 244 -10.45 -12.96 -4.67
C ILE A 244 -9.61 -12.15 -5.66
N ASP A 245 -8.48 -12.69 -6.07
CA ASP A 245 -7.59 -12.11 -7.07
C ASP A 245 -8.30 -11.94 -8.42
N LYS A 246 -8.97 -13.02 -8.88
CA LYS A 246 -9.75 -13.01 -10.11
C LYS A 246 -10.83 -11.93 -10.17
N ILE A 247 -11.50 -11.60 -9.05
CA ILE A 247 -12.51 -10.53 -9.06
C ILE A 247 -11.86 -9.14 -9.19
N VAL A 248 -10.65 -8.97 -8.66
CA VAL A 248 -9.88 -7.73 -8.84
C VAL A 248 -9.51 -7.56 -10.30
N ASP A 249 -8.87 -8.56 -10.90
CA ASP A 249 -8.35 -8.49 -12.25
C ASP A 249 -9.42 -8.47 -13.34
N GLU A 250 -10.42 -9.35 -13.24
CA GLU A 250 -11.43 -9.47 -14.30
C GLU A 250 -12.52 -8.41 -14.21
N LYS A 251 -12.70 -7.77 -13.04
CA LYS A 251 -13.81 -6.84 -12.82
C LYS A 251 -13.38 -5.48 -12.28
N ILE A 252 -12.77 -5.44 -11.09
CA ILE A 252 -12.54 -4.16 -10.40
C ILE A 252 -11.58 -3.28 -11.19
N THR A 253 -10.41 -3.79 -11.58
CA THR A 253 -9.38 -3.03 -12.31
C THR A 253 -9.89 -2.53 -13.68
N PRO A 254 -10.53 -3.36 -14.54
CA PRO A 254 -11.14 -2.89 -15.78
C PRO A 254 -12.24 -1.84 -15.58
N LEU A 255 -13.10 -2.00 -14.58
CA LEU A 255 -14.18 -1.05 -14.30
C LEU A 255 -13.65 0.29 -13.78
N LEU A 256 -12.63 0.29 -12.92
CA LEU A 256 -11.94 1.50 -12.49
C LEU A 256 -11.31 2.23 -13.66
N ASN A 257 -10.63 1.49 -14.54
CA ASN A 257 -10.07 2.01 -15.78
C ASN A 257 -11.12 2.64 -16.68
N ASP A 258 -12.28 1.99 -16.85
CA ASP A 258 -13.31 2.55 -17.71
C ASP A 258 -13.99 3.78 -17.08
N ILE A 259 -14.31 3.74 -15.80
CA ILE A 259 -15.06 4.81 -15.13
C ILE A 259 -14.19 6.06 -14.95
N PHE A 260 -12.94 5.89 -14.51
CA PHE A 260 -12.08 6.99 -14.08
C PHE A 260 -10.89 7.26 -15.02
N LYS A 261 -10.69 6.43 -16.06
CA LYS A 261 -9.63 6.58 -17.08
C LYS A 261 -8.23 6.56 -16.49
N LEU A 262 -7.97 5.60 -15.59
CA LEU A 262 -6.75 5.50 -14.78
C LEU A 262 -5.53 4.95 -15.54
N GLY A 263 -5.73 4.03 -16.49
CA GLY A 263 -4.63 3.39 -17.22
C GLY A 263 -3.87 2.34 -16.40
N LEU A 264 -4.53 1.72 -15.41
CA LEU A 264 -3.98 0.63 -14.60
C LEU A 264 -3.65 -0.58 -15.48
N VAL A 265 -2.55 -1.25 -15.14
CA VAL A 265 -2.13 -2.51 -15.77
C VAL A 265 -3.19 -3.58 -15.46
N GLN A 266 -3.61 -4.31 -16.48
CA GLN A 266 -4.41 -5.52 -16.31
C GLN A 266 -3.42 -6.67 -16.37
N GLU A 267 -3.38 -7.51 -15.34
CA GLU A 267 -2.62 -8.75 -15.41
C GLU A 267 -3.35 -9.66 -16.41
N GLU A 268 -2.76 -9.86 -17.59
CA GLU A 268 -3.30 -10.82 -18.54
C GLU A 268 -3.11 -12.20 -17.93
N GLY A 269 -4.20 -12.81 -17.46
CA GLY A 269 -4.22 -14.20 -17.04
C GLY A 269 -3.80 -15.08 -18.21
N ASP A 270 -2.50 -15.39 -18.28
CA ASP A 270 -1.91 -16.24 -19.30
C ASP A 270 -2.31 -17.69 -19.00
N HIS A 271 -3.58 -18.00 -19.23
CA HIS A 271 -4.06 -19.35 -19.40
C HIS A 271 -3.51 -19.86 -20.74
N HIS A 272 -2.25 -20.29 -20.73
CA HIS A 272 -1.69 -21.15 -21.76
C HIS A 272 -2.52 -22.43 -21.81
N GLY A 273 -3.54 -22.42 -22.67
CA GLY A 273 -4.21 -23.62 -23.12
C GLY A 273 -3.20 -24.53 -23.77
N GLU A 274 -2.98 -25.70 -23.16
CA GLU A 274 -2.30 -26.82 -23.79
C GLU A 274 -3.06 -27.18 -25.07
N GLY A 275 -2.53 -26.74 -26.20
CA GLY A 275 -2.92 -27.25 -27.51
C GLY A 275 -2.41 -28.68 -27.64
N GLU A 276 -3.26 -29.65 -27.30
CA GLU A 276 -3.10 -31.03 -27.73
C GLU A 276 -3.01 -31.09 -29.27
N VAL A 277 -1.80 -31.29 -29.80
CA VAL A 277 -1.60 -31.71 -31.19
C VAL A 277 -1.42 -33.22 -31.21
N HIS A 278 -2.52 -33.92 -31.50
CA HIS A 278 -2.52 -35.33 -31.84
C HIS A 278 -1.75 -35.60 -33.16
N GLY A 279 -0.70 -36.41 -33.05
CA GLY A 279 -0.55 -37.66 -33.82
C GLY A 279 0.03 -37.60 -35.25
N GLY A 280 1.18 -38.25 -35.43
CA GLY A 280 1.59 -38.81 -36.72
C GLY A 280 3.08 -39.17 -36.83
N GLU A 281 3.49 -40.34 -36.33
CA GLU A 281 4.70 -41.03 -36.84
C GLU A 281 4.41 -41.64 -38.23
N PRO A 282 5.43 -41.90 -39.07
CA PRO A 282 6.05 -43.25 -39.04
C PRO A 282 7.57 -43.30 -39.30
N SER A 283 8.23 -44.13 -38.48
CA SER A 283 9.33 -45.10 -38.75
C SER A 283 10.16 -45.07 -40.05
N HIS A 284 11.50 -45.14 -39.90
CA HIS A 284 12.47 -46.10 -40.50
C HIS A 284 13.88 -45.54 -40.27
N ASP A 285 14.85 -46.16 -39.59
CA ASP A 285 15.53 -47.46 -39.71
C ASP A 285 17.04 -47.19 -39.89
N SER A 286 17.83 -48.04 -39.23
CA SER A 286 19.18 -48.46 -39.59
C SER A 286 20.40 -47.59 -39.17
N SER A 287 21.15 -48.19 -38.25
CA SER A 287 22.56 -48.57 -38.43
C SER A 287 23.66 -47.72 -37.76
N LYS A 288 24.05 -48.23 -36.58
CA LYS A 288 25.38 -48.72 -36.17
C LYS A 288 26.64 -47.84 -36.23
N ASN A 289 27.40 -48.06 -35.15
CA ASN A 289 28.84 -47.97 -34.90
C ASN A 289 29.38 -46.60 -34.51
N GLU A 290 29.76 -46.42 -33.24
CA GLU A 290 31.09 -46.80 -32.67
C GLU A 290 32.22 -46.13 -33.47
N THR A 291 33.07 -45.26 -32.92
CA THR A 291 33.88 -45.47 -31.71
C THR A 291 34.71 -44.20 -31.41
N HIS A 292 35.11 -44.08 -30.14
CA HIS A 292 36.37 -43.52 -29.62
C HIS A 292 36.62 -42.00 -29.56
N VAL A 293 36.30 -41.43 -28.39
CA VAL A 293 37.24 -40.91 -27.36
C VAL A 293 38.68 -40.62 -27.83
N THR A 294 39.12 -39.38 -27.64
CA THR A 294 40.30 -39.07 -26.79
C THR A 294 40.32 -37.59 -26.39
N ASP A 295 40.46 -37.38 -25.09
CA ASP A 295 40.88 -36.15 -24.42
C ASP A 295 42.21 -35.61 -24.96
N ALA A 296 42.41 -34.30 -24.93
CA ALA A 296 43.51 -33.70 -24.16
C ALA A 296 43.51 -32.16 -24.24
N LYS A 297 43.78 -31.58 -23.07
CA LYS A 297 44.13 -30.20 -22.75
C LYS A 297 45.05 -29.50 -23.75
N GLY A 298 44.80 -28.20 -23.89
CA GLY A 298 45.70 -27.17 -24.43
C GLY A 298 45.02 -25.83 -24.36
#